data_AF-A0A2S0JWZ2-F1
#
_entry.id   AF-A0A2S0JWZ2-F1
#
_cell.length_a   1.000
_cell.length_b   1.000
_cell.length_c   1.000
_cell.angle_alpha   90.00
_cell.angle_beta   90.00
_cell.angle_gamma   90.00
#
_symmetry.space_group_name_H-M   'P 1'
#
loop_
_entity.id
_entity.type
_entity.pdbx_description
1 polymer ?
#
loop_
_entity_poly.entity_id
_entity_poly.type
_entity_poly.pdbx_seq_one_letter_code
_entity_poly.pdbx_strand_id
1 'polypeptide(L)'
;MTNQNPTRVVTGEVRLSYVNLLRPRETQSGAMKFSTTLLIPKSDFATVQRINAAIEAAKQIGKTKVWNGVIPPMVAIPLHDGDGVKPSDGMPFGDECKGHWVLSTSSGADQPPKIVDINLNPVIDPTEVYSGMYARVAINFAPYAQAGKKGVGCYLSTNVQKTRDGEPLGASAPAAADDFGQGLGGAPGVQVDPAQLPFNQPQYSQQPPAQPGYGQYPQYQQQQPPMQQGYGQQHPMPQQGYGQQQQQPAPQQQQFDPITGAPIGGVYGL
;
A
#
# COMPACT_ATOMS: atom_id res chain seq x y z
N MET A 1 -1.86 22.66 22.26
CA MET A 1 -0.63 22.88 21.46
C MET A 1 -0.66 21.93 20.27
N THR A 2 -1.14 22.39 19.11
CA THR A 2 -1.05 21.57 17.89
C THR A 2 0.40 21.52 17.47
N ASN A 3 1.01 20.33 17.47
CA ASN A 3 2.23 20.06 16.71
C ASN A 3 1.97 20.50 15.26
N GLN A 4 2.34 21.74 14.90
CA GLN A 4 2.21 22.25 13.55
C GLN A 4 3.33 21.65 12.72
N ASN A 5 3.15 20.39 12.32
CA ASN A 5 3.92 19.84 11.22
C ASN A 5 3.44 20.56 9.94
N PRO A 6 4.24 21.47 9.35
CA PRO A 6 3.79 22.34 8.27
C PRO A 6 3.48 21.58 6.99
N THR A 7 3.93 20.32 6.87
CA THR A 7 3.64 19.46 5.72
C THR A 7 2.49 18.49 5.94
N ARG A 8 1.86 18.48 7.12
CA ARG A 8 0.76 17.57 7.43
C ARG A 8 -0.58 18.28 7.31
N VAL A 9 -1.50 17.67 6.56
CA VAL A 9 -2.86 18.17 6.36
C VAL A 9 -3.86 17.07 6.71
N VAL A 10 -4.94 17.43 7.40
CA VAL A 10 -6.14 16.58 7.48
C VAL A 10 -7.18 17.19 6.56
N THR A 11 -7.63 16.47 5.55
CA THR A 11 -8.60 16.99 4.58
C THR A 11 -9.94 17.33 5.22
N GLY A 12 -10.76 18.11 4.52
CA GLY A 12 -12.22 18.06 4.69
C GLY A 12 -12.78 16.69 4.29
N GLU A 13 -14.09 16.60 4.12
CA GLU A 13 -14.72 15.41 3.54
C GLU A 13 -14.35 15.30 2.05
N VAL A 14 -13.78 14.17 1.66
CA VAL A 14 -13.36 13.85 0.29
C VAL A 14 -13.92 12.50 -0.13
N ARG A 15 -14.14 12.29 -1.43
CA ARG A 15 -14.51 10.97 -1.96
C ARG A 15 -13.24 10.17 -2.24
N LEU A 16 -13.22 8.89 -1.91
CA LEU A 16 -12.07 8.02 -2.15
C LEU A 16 -12.25 7.22 -3.43
N SER A 17 -11.17 7.05 -4.20
CA SER A 17 -11.11 6.20 -5.39
C SER A 17 -9.86 5.32 -5.34
N TYR A 18 -9.89 4.16 -6.00
CA TYR A 18 -8.79 3.18 -5.98
C TYR A 18 -8.30 2.84 -4.56
N VAL A 19 -9.24 2.52 -3.66
CA VAL A 19 -8.98 2.26 -2.24
C VAL A 19 -8.23 0.94 -2.06
N ASN A 20 -7.01 1.02 -1.52
CA ASN A 20 -6.18 -0.11 -1.08
C ASN A 20 -5.71 0.17 0.36
N LEU A 21 -6.66 0.38 1.27
CA LEU A 21 -6.38 0.77 2.66
C LEU A 21 -6.35 -0.42 3.63
N LEU A 22 -7.08 -1.50 3.33
CA LEU A 22 -7.11 -2.71 4.16
C LEU A 22 -5.97 -3.68 3.86
N ARG A 23 -5.54 -3.73 2.59
CA ARG A 23 -4.44 -4.57 2.13
C ARG A 23 -3.57 -3.76 1.17
N PRO A 24 -2.24 -3.84 1.28
CA PRO A 24 -1.37 -3.17 0.35
C PRO A 24 -1.47 -3.83 -1.03
N ARG A 25 -1.31 -3.04 -2.08
CA ARG A 25 -1.24 -3.51 -3.47
C ARG A 25 0.16 -3.30 -4.01
N GLU A 26 0.62 -4.20 -4.86
CA GLU A 26 1.88 -4.07 -5.58
C GLU A 26 1.81 -2.86 -6.53
N THR A 27 2.81 -1.99 -6.46
CA THR A 27 2.99 -0.86 -7.37
C THR A 27 3.78 -1.28 -8.60
N GLN A 28 3.82 -0.44 -9.64
CA GLN A 28 4.60 -0.72 -10.85
C GLN A 28 6.10 -0.96 -10.59
N SER A 29 6.63 -0.50 -9.45
CA SER A 29 8.01 -0.74 -9.04
C SER A 29 8.19 -2.04 -8.23
N GLY A 30 7.16 -2.88 -8.09
CA GLY A 30 7.18 -4.11 -7.26
C GLY A 30 7.01 -3.87 -5.76
N ALA A 31 6.88 -2.63 -5.30
CA ALA A 31 6.72 -2.32 -3.88
C ALA A 31 5.26 -2.47 -3.45
N MET A 32 5.01 -3.17 -2.35
CA MET A 32 3.69 -3.26 -1.72
C MET A 32 3.36 -1.98 -0.96
N LYS A 33 2.24 -1.31 -1.30
CA LYS A 33 1.83 -0.06 -0.65
C LYS A 33 0.34 -0.02 -0.36
N PHE A 34 -0.02 0.57 0.77
CA PHE A 34 -1.38 1.06 0.97
C PHE A 34 -1.54 2.34 0.16
N SER A 35 -2.70 2.52 -0.47
CA SER A 35 -2.93 3.69 -1.31
C SER A 35 -4.40 4.02 -1.45
N THR A 36 -4.67 5.26 -1.81
CA THR A 36 -5.98 5.72 -2.25
C THR A 36 -5.80 7.00 -3.05
N THR A 37 -6.76 7.32 -3.90
CA THR A 37 -6.87 8.60 -4.58
C THR A 37 -7.97 9.42 -3.92
N LEU A 38 -7.61 10.63 -3.50
CA LEU A 38 -8.51 11.58 -2.89
C LEU A 38 -9.12 12.46 -3.98
N LEU A 39 -10.44 12.48 -4.04
CA LEU A 39 -11.22 13.39 -4.88
C LEU A 39 -11.72 14.52 -3.98
N ILE A 40 -11.05 15.66 -4.05
CA ILE A 40 -11.33 16.85 -3.23
C ILE A 40 -12.23 17.77 -4.04
N PRO A 41 -13.47 18.06 -3.60
CA PRO A 41 -14.35 18.95 -4.35
C PRO A 41 -13.68 20.31 -4.61
N LYS A 42 -13.81 20.86 -5.82
CA LYS A 42 -13.25 22.19 -6.14
C LYS A 42 -13.82 23.31 -5.27
N SER A 43 -14.98 23.09 -4.64
CA SER A 43 -15.58 24.00 -3.65
C SER A 43 -14.89 24.00 -2.28
N ASP A 44 -14.09 22.98 -1.94
CA ASP A 44 -13.32 22.94 -0.68
C ASP A 44 -12.00 23.72 -0.81
N PHE A 45 -12.13 25.04 -0.93
CA PHE A 45 -11.01 25.97 -1.03
C PHE A 45 -10.09 25.89 0.19
N ALA A 46 -10.65 25.63 1.38
CA ALA A 46 -9.90 25.59 2.62
C ALA A 46 -8.94 24.40 2.68
N THR A 47 -9.35 23.22 2.21
CA THR A 47 -8.46 22.06 2.12
C THR A 47 -7.39 22.27 1.06
N VAL A 48 -7.75 22.76 -0.13
CA VAL A 48 -6.80 23.00 -1.21
C VAL A 48 -5.76 24.04 -0.82
N GLN A 49 -6.14 25.12 -0.14
CA GLN A 49 -5.21 26.14 0.36
C GLN A 49 -4.19 25.54 1.34
N ARG A 50 -4.64 24.68 2.28
CA ARG A 50 -3.75 24.00 3.22
C ARG A 50 -2.82 23.01 2.54
N ILE A 51 -3.30 22.31 1.51
CA ILE A 51 -2.46 21.42 0.68
C ILE A 51 -1.38 22.22 -0.05
N ASN A 52 -1.74 23.33 -0.69
CA ASN A 52 -0.77 24.19 -1.39
C ASN A 52 0.29 24.75 -0.43
N ALA A 53 -0.13 25.21 0.76
CA ALA A 53 0.80 25.65 1.80
C ALA A 53 1.75 24.52 2.25
N ALA A 54 1.23 23.29 2.41
CA ALA A 54 2.03 22.13 2.78
C ALA A 54 3.01 21.69 1.67
N ILE A 55 2.63 21.82 0.40
CA ILE A 55 3.52 21.60 -0.75
C ILE A 55 4.66 22.61 -0.75
N GLU A 56 4.37 23.90 -0.52
CA GLU A 56 5.41 24.93 -0.43
C GLU A 56 6.36 24.68 0.76
N ALA A 57 5.83 24.30 1.93
CA ALA A 57 6.66 23.88 3.05
C ALA A 57 7.55 22.68 2.69
N ALA A 58 7.01 21.68 1.99
CA ALA A 58 7.77 20.53 1.52
C ALA A 58 8.86 20.91 0.51
N LYS A 59 8.63 21.92 -0.35
CA LYS A 59 9.67 22.46 -1.24
C LYS A 59 10.82 23.10 -0.47
N GLN A 60 10.54 23.86 0.60
CA GLN A 60 11.60 24.44 1.43
C GLN A 60 12.40 23.36 2.17
N ILE A 61 11.74 22.31 2.66
CA ILE A 61 12.42 21.13 3.20
C ILE A 61 13.26 20.45 2.10
N GLY A 62 12.73 20.35 0.88
CA GLY A 62 13.42 19.76 -0.27
C GLY A 62 14.69 20.51 -0.63
N LYS A 63 14.65 21.84 -0.64
CA LYS A 63 15.80 22.71 -0.85
C LYS A 63 16.96 22.31 0.06
N THR A 64 16.69 22.13 1.34
CA THR A 64 17.72 21.90 2.36
C THR A 64 18.16 20.44 2.45
N LYS A 65 17.22 19.48 2.32
CA LYS A 65 17.48 18.06 2.63
C LYS A 65 17.63 17.15 1.41
N VAL A 66 17.13 17.54 0.24
CA VAL A 66 16.98 16.62 -0.92
C VAL A 66 17.60 17.18 -2.20
N TRP A 67 17.62 18.50 -2.39
CA TRP A 67 18.00 19.14 -3.65
C TRP A 67 19.25 20.02 -3.56
N ASN A 68 20.12 19.78 -2.58
CA ASN A 68 21.45 20.40 -2.45
C ASN A 68 21.43 21.94 -2.46
N GLY A 69 20.49 22.54 -1.73
CA GLY A 69 20.41 23.98 -1.53
C GLY A 69 19.57 24.74 -2.57
N VAL A 70 19.11 24.10 -3.65
CA VAL A 70 18.39 24.76 -4.74
C VAL A 70 17.07 24.05 -5.04
N ILE A 71 15.97 24.80 -5.07
CA ILE A 71 14.67 24.27 -5.51
C ILE A 71 14.70 24.15 -7.04
N PRO A 72 14.40 22.97 -7.63
CA PRO A 72 14.34 22.81 -9.08
C PRO A 72 13.39 23.82 -9.73
N PRO A 73 13.70 24.35 -10.93
CA PRO A 73 12.79 25.27 -11.64
C PRO A 73 11.42 24.66 -11.92
N MET A 74 11.38 23.36 -12.19
CA MET A 74 10.16 22.57 -12.32
C MET A 74 10.12 21.52 -11.23
N VAL A 75 9.14 21.64 -10.32
CA VAL A 75 8.90 20.69 -9.24
C VAL A 75 7.61 19.95 -9.57
N ALA A 76 7.67 18.62 -9.71
CA ALA A 76 6.46 17.82 -9.83
C ALA A 76 5.64 17.93 -8.54
N ILE A 77 4.36 18.30 -8.67
CA ILE A 77 3.42 18.42 -7.56
C ILE A 77 2.37 17.30 -7.64
N PRO A 78 1.82 16.83 -6.51
CA PRO A 78 0.94 15.67 -6.49
C PRO A 78 -0.55 16.02 -6.65
N LEU A 79 -0.91 17.31 -6.67
CA LEU A 79 -2.28 17.80 -6.81
C LEU A 79 -2.59 18.08 -8.28
N HIS A 80 -3.63 17.45 -8.82
CA HIS A 80 -3.99 17.52 -10.24
C HIS A 80 -5.43 17.96 -10.44
N ASP A 81 -5.72 18.59 -11.58
CA ASP A 81 -7.09 18.95 -11.96
C ASP A 81 -7.80 17.74 -12.61
N GLY A 82 -8.85 17.23 -11.96
CA GLY A 82 -9.64 16.10 -12.45
C GLY A 82 -10.49 16.41 -13.68
N ASP A 83 -10.69 17.68 -14.02
CA ASP A 83 -11.35 18.05 -15.28
C ASP A 83 -10.40 17.97 -16.48
N GLY A 84 -9.09 17.98 -16.23
CA GLY A 84 -8.03 17.92 -17.24
C GLY A 84 -7.55 16.51 -17.57
N VAL A 85 -6.26 16.42 -17.88
CA VAL A 85 -5.58 15.19 -18.29
C VAL A 85 -4.56 14.74 -17.25
N LYS A 86 -4.33 13.43 -17.18
CA LYS A 86 -3.33 12.81 -16.33
C LYS A 86 -1.92 13.20 -16.80
N PRO A 87 -1.02 13.64 -15.91
CA PRO A 87 0.37 13.97 -16.29
C PRO A 87 1.19 12.78 -16.78
N SER A 88 0.75 11.55 -16.51
CA SER A 88 1.46 10.32 -16.86
C SER A 88 1.40 9.97 -18.34
N ASP A 89 0.22 10.07 -18.94
CA ASP A 89 -0.10 9.55 -20.28
C ASP A 89 -0.90 10.54 -21.15
N GLY A 90 -1.30 11.70 -20.60
CA GLY A 90 -2.11 12.69 -21.30
C GLY A 90 -3.57 12.29 -21.51
N MET A 91 -4.00 11.13 -20.98
CA MET A 91 -5.39 10.69 -21.07
C MET A 91 -6.25 11.47 -20.07
N PRO A 92 -7.54 11.71 -20.36
CA PRO A 92 -8.45 12.34 -19.41
C PRO A 92 -8.50 11.54 -18.10
N PHE A 93 -8.72 12.25 -16.98
CA PHE A 93 -9.15 11.58 -15.76
C PHE A 93 -10.54 10.95 -15.96
N GLY A 94 -10.86 9.92 -15.17
CA GLY A 94 -12.16 9.27 -15.21
C GLY A 94 -13.29 10.23 -14.83
N ASP A 95 -14.53 9.88 -15.20
CA ASP A 95 -15.70 10.73 -14.97
C ASP A 95 -15.92 11.03 -13.48
N GLU A 96 -15.51 10.12 -12.59
CA GLU A 96 -15.58 10.32 -11.14
C GLU A 96 -14.71 11.50 -10.65
N CYS A 97 -13.70 11.90 -11.42
CA CYS A 97 -12.79 12.98 -11.08
C CYS A 97 -13.30 14.37 -11.48
N LYS A 98 -14.36 14.47 -12.29
CA LYS A 98 -14.88 15.76 -12.76
C LYS A 98 -15.35 16.65 -11.60
N GLY A 99 -15.03 17.94 -11.67
CA GLY A 99 -15.31 18.91 -10.60
C GLY A 99 -14.48 18.72 -9.31
N HIS A 100 -13.47 17.85 -9.32
CA HIS A 100 -12.60 17.57 -8.19
C HIS A 100 -11.12 17.87 -8.50
N TRP A 101 -10.37 18.20 -7.46
CA TRP A 101 -8.93 18.02 -7.45
C TRP A 101 -8.60 16.56 -7.12
N VAL A 102 -7.64 16.00 -7.84
CA VAL A 102 -7.21 14.61 -7.71
C VAL A 102 -5.85 14.58 -7.03
N LEU A 103 -5.75 13.79 -5.96
CA LEU A 103 -4.52 13.63 -5.18
C LEU A 103 -4.31 12.16 -4.81
N SER A 104 -3.34 11.50 -5.42
CA SER A 104 -2.99 10.13 -5.06
C SER A 104 -2.02 10.11 -3.86
N THR A 105 -2.31 9.24 -2.89
CA THR A 105 -1.55 9.15 -1.64
C THR A 105 -1.22 7.69 -1.32
N SER A 106 -0.07 7.44 -0.70
CA SER A 106 0.38 6.08 -0.37
C SER A 106 1.21 6.01 0.90
N SER A 107 1.26 4.83 1.52
CA SER A 107 2.21 4.49 2.60
C SER A 107 2.84 3.11 2.33
N GLY A 108 3.98 2.85 2.96
CA GLY A 108 4.65 1.55 2.90
C GLY A 108 3.81 0.45 3.55
N ALA A 109 4.04 -0.80 3.18
CA ALA A 109 3.36 -1.96 3.77
C ALA A 109 3.61 -2.13 5.28
N ASP A 110 4.69 -1.56 5.81
CA ASP A 110 5.04 -1.51 7.23
C ASP A 110 4.30 -0.40 8.01
N GLN A 111 3.62 0.50 7.31
CA GLN A 111 2.87 1.63 7.87
C GLN A 111 1.39 1.56 7.46
N PRO A 112 0.63 0.56 7.97
CA PRO A 112 -0.80 0.44 7.68
C PRO A 112 -1.58 1.65 8.25
N PRO A 113 -2.51 2.23 7.50
CA PRO A 113 -3.35 3.30 7.99
C PRO A 113 -4.35 2.77 9.03
N LYS A 114 -4.62 3.58 10.05
CA LYS A 114 -5.70 3.38 11.01
C LYS A 114 -6.99 3.91 10.41
N ILE A 115 -7.99 3.05 10.29
CA ILE A 115 -9.28 3.40 9.71
C ILE A 115 -10.31 3.43 10.83
N VAL A 116 -10.96 4.58 10.99
CA VAL A 116 -11.93 4.82 12.07
C VAL A 116 -13.25 5.34 11.53
N ASP A 117 -14.32 5.14 12.29
CA ASP A 117 -15.64 5.71 12.02
C ASP A 117 -15.73 7.19 12.47
N ILE A 118 -16.92 7.79 12.34
CA ILE A 118 -17.17 9.17 12.77
C ILE A 118 -16.97 9.39 14.28
N ASN A 119 -17.12 8.32 15.08
CA ASN A 119 -16.96 8.30 16.54
C ASN A 119 -15.54 7.91 16.97
N LEU A 120 -14.61 7.76 16.02
CA LEU A 120 -13.21 7.36 16.23
C LEU A 120 -13.02 5.91 16.69
N ASN A 121 -14.03 5.05 16.54
CA ASN A 121 -13.87 3.62 16.74
C ASN A 121 -13.20 2.99 15.52
N PRO A 122 -12.33 1.97 15.69
CA PRO A 122 -11.80 1.22 14.56
C PRO A 122 -12.92 0.61 13.71
N VAL A 123 -12.83 0.76 12.38
CA VAL A 123 -13.74 0.08 11.46
C VAL A 123 -13.33 -1.40 11.39
N ILE A 124 -14.22 -2.28 11.81
CA ILE A 124 -13.97 -3.74 11.88
C ILE A 124 -14.44 -4.44 10.61
N ASP A 125 -15.58 -4.00 10.07
CA ASP A 125 -16.14 -4.59 8.86
C ASP A 125 -15.36 -4.11 7.62
N PRO A 126 -14.68 -5.00 6.88
CA PRO A 126 -13.94 -4.61 5.69
C PRO A 126 -14.84 -4.09 4.56
N THR A 127 -16.13 -4.44 4.55
CA THR A 127 -17.08 -3.97 3.53
C THR A 127 -17.37 -2.49 3.64
N GLU A 128 -17.16 -1.90 4.82
CA GLU A 128 -17.32 -0.47 5.07
C GLU A 128 -16.23 0.38 4.38
N VAL A 129 -15.13 -0.23 3.93
CA VAL A 129 -13.98 0.44 3.33
C VAL A 129 -13.85 0.09 1.86
N TYR A 130 -14.37 0.96 0.99
CA TYR A 130 -14.45 0.73 -0.45
C TYR A 130 -14.22 2.00 -1.27
N SER A 131 -13.84 1.84 -2.53
CA SER A 131 -13.79 2.94 -3.51
C SER A 131 -15.18 3.51 -3.70
N GLY A 132 -15.34 4.82 -3.53
CA GLY A 132 -16.63 5.53 -3.59
C GLY A 132 -17.11 6.08 -2.25
N MET A 133 -16.60 5.57 -1.13
CA MET A 133 -16.91 6.08 0.21
C MET A 133 -16.35 7.49 0.44
N TYR A 134 -16.90 8.18 1.44
CA TYR A 134 -16.44 9.50 1.86
C TYR A 134 -15.67 9.44 3.19
N ALA A 135 -14.61 10.24 3.27
CA ALA A 135 -13.72 10.22 4.42
C ALA A 135 -13.00 11.56 4.64
N ARG A 136 -12.41 11.72 5.83
CA ARG A 136 -11.32 12.67 6.11
C ARG A 136 -10.01 11.91 6.18
N VAL A 137 -8.98 12.41 5.51
CA VAL A 137 -7.71 11.71 5.41
C VAL A 137 -6.58 12.58 5.93
N ALA A 138 -5.76 12.01 6.83
CA ALA A 138 -4.51 12.62 7.24
C ALA A 138 -3.41 12.28 6.24
N ILE A 139 -2.90 13.31 5.57
CA ILE A 139 -1.84 13.23 4.57
C ILE A 139 -0.62 14.05 4.99
N ASN A 140 0.54 13.67 4.47
CA ASN A 140 1.78 14.41 4.63
C ASN A 140 2.50 14.58 3.30
N PHE A 141 3.09 15.76 3.09
CA PHE A 141 3.85 16.07 1.90
C PHE A 141 5.34 15.98 2.19
N ALA A 142 6.11 15.34 1.30
CA ALA A 142 7.55 15.28 1.44
C ALA A 142 8.25 15.43 0.09
N PRO A 143 9.41 16.11 0.04
CA PRO A 143 10.23 16.20 -1.15
C PRO A 143 10.84 14.85 -1.49
N TYR A 144 11.00 14.57 -2.78
CA TYR A 144 11.73 13.41 -3.27
C TYR A 144 12.70 13.79 -4.39
N ALA A 145 13.71 12.95 -4.55
CA ALA A 145 14.56 12.87 -5.73
C ALA A 145 14.80 11.37 -6.00
N GLN A 146 14.15 10.82 -7.02
CA GLN A 146 14.22 9.40 -7.35
C GLN A 146 14.26 9.22 -8.86
N ALA A 147 15.17 8.36 -9.35
CA ALA A 147 15.34 8.05 -10.77
C ALA A 147 15.38 9.30 -11.68
N GLY A 148 16.11 10.34 -11.25
CA GLY A 148 16.23 11.62 -11.98
C GLY A 148 15.02 12.56 -11.85
N LYS A 149 13.89 12.11 -11.30
CA LYS A 149 12.70 12.95 -11.06
C LYS A 149 12.77 13.61 -9.68
N LYS A 150 12.48 14.90 -9.62
CA LYS A 150 12.40 15.69 -8.39
C LYS A 150 11.00 16.26 -8.23
N GLY A 151 10.46 16.22 -7.02
CA GLY A 151 9.08 16.65 -6.78
C GLY A 151 8.68 16.58 -5.33
N VAL A 152 7.42 16.85 -5.06
CA VAL A 152 6.78 16.64 -3.77
C VAL A 152 5.80 15.47 -3.91
N GLY A 153 5.95 14.46 -3.07
CA GLY A 153 5.03 13.34 -2.96
C GLY A 153 3.96 13.61 -1.91
N CYS A 154 2.80 12.97 -2.07
CA CYS A 154 1.77 12.90 -1.04
C CYS A 154 1.76 11.49 -0.43
N TYR A 155 1.83 11.43 0.90
CA TYR A 155 1.91 10.20 1.65
C TYR A 155 0.74 10.11 2.61
N LEU A 156 0.20 8.89 2.76
CA LEU A 156 -0.75 8.60 3.81
C LEU A 156 0.01 8.76 5.12
N SER A 157 -0.48 9.64 6.00
CA SER A 157 0.19 9.86 7.29
C SER A 157 -0.08 8.65 8.18
N THR A 158 -1.27 8.58 8.79
CA THR A 158 -1.61 7.47 9.69
C THR A 158 -3.09 7.18 9.79
N ASN A 159 -3.97 8.14 9.52
CA ASN A 159 -5.39 8.02 9.89
C ASN A 159 -6.31 8.32 8.70
N VAL A 160 -7.35 7.50 8.56
CA VAL A 160 -8.49 7.70 7.67
C VAL A 160 -9.75 7.62 8.53
N GLN A 161 -10.58 8.65 8.50
CA GLN A 161 -11.88 8.65 9.18
C GLN A 161 -12.98 8.53 8.13
N LYS A 162 -13.68 7.40 8.09
CA LYS A 162 -14.90 7.27 7.27
C LYS A 162 -15.95 8.24 7.81
N THR A 163 -16.56 9.02 6.92
CA THR A 163 -17.62 9.98 7.30
C THR A 163 -19.01 9.48 6.92
N ARG A 164 -19.16 8.91 5.73
CA ARG A 164 -20.42 8.34 5.23
C ARG A 164 -20.18 7.45 4.02
N ASP A 165 -21.23 6.70 3.67
CA ASP A 165 -21.29 5.94 2.43
C ASP A 165 -21.43 6.83 1.19
N GLY A 166 -21.05 6.24 0.07
CA GLY A 166 -21.22 6.80 -1.27
C GLY A 166 -21.49 5.68 -2.25
N GLU A 167 -21.84 6.04 -3.49
CA GLU A 167 -21.98 5.06 -4.56
C GLU A 167 -20.60 4.38 -4.80
N PRO A 168 -20.53 3.04 -4.80
CA PRO A 168 -19.30 2.32 -5.07
C PRO A 168 -18.70 2.68 -6.44
N LEU A 169 -17.39 2.90 -6.49
CA LEU A 169 -16.62 3.22 -7.68
C LEU A 169 -15.74 2.04 -8.09
N GLY A 170 -15.69 1.76 -9.40
CA GLY A 170 -14.96 0.65 -9.99
C GLY A 170 -15.91 -0.40 -10.56
N ALA A 171 -15.37 -1.45 -11.18
CA ALA A 171 -16.19 -2.54 -11.67
C ALA A 171 -16.96 -3.15 -10.49
N SER A 172 -18.28 -2.95 -10.46
CA SER A 172 -19.15 -3.72 -9.59
C SER A 172 -18.82 -5.19 -9.81
N ALA A 173 -18.59 -5.94 -8.72
CA ALA A 173 -18.69 -7.38 -8.86
C ALA A 173 -20.09 -7.66 -9.45
N PRO A 174 -20.21 -8.47 -10.51
CA PRO A 174 -21.51 -8.92 -11.00
C PRO A 174 -22.35 -9.41 -9.82
N ALA A 175 -23.68 -9.28 -9.89
CA ALA A 175 -24.51 -9.77 -8.81
C ALA A 175 -24.23 -11.27 -8.64
N ALA A 176 -24.28 -11.80 -7.41
CA ALA A 176 -24.08 -13.24 -7.21
C ALA A 176 -25.08 -14.08 -8.07
N ALA A 177 -26.25 -13.52 -8.38
CA ALA A 177 -27.21 -14.13 -9.31
C ALA A 177 -26.72 -14.15 -10.76
N ASP A 178 -25.89 -13.19 -11.18
CA ASP A 178 -25.25 -13.16 -12.50
C ASP A 178 -24.08 -14.15 -12.57
N ASP A 179 -23.37 -14.36 -11.45
CA ASP A 179 -22.25 -15.31 -11.36
C ASP A 179 -22.69 -16.77 -11.17
N PHE A 180 -23.74 -17.01 -10.37
CA PHE A 180 -24.15 -18.35 -9.95
C PHE A 180 -25.54 -18.75 -10.46
N GLY A 181 -26.24 -17.87 -11.19
CA GLY A 181 -27.63 -18.06 -11.58
C GLY A 181 -28.59 -17.98 -10.38
N GLN A 182 -29.88 -17.76 -10.63
CA GLN A 182 -30.89 -18.11 -9.62
C GLN A 182 -30.77 -19.62 -9.37
N GLY A 183 -30.36 -19.99 -8.15
CA GLY A 183 -30.03 -21.36 -7.79
C GLY A 183 -31.07 -22.34 -8.33
N LEU A 184 -30.59 -23.33 -9.09
CA LEU A 184 -31.30 -24.48 -9.67
C LEU A 184 -32.73 -24.66 -9.15
N GLY A 185 -33.64 -23.83 -9.66
CA GLY A 185 -35.06 -24.04 -9.55
C GLY A 185 -35.42 -25.10 -10.57
N GLY A 186 -35.55 -26.35 -10.11
CA GLY A 186 -36.27 -27.43 -10.78
C GLY A 186 -35.88 -27.70 -12.23
N ALA A 187 -35.08 -28.75 -12.45
CA ALA A 187 -35.19 -29.47 -13.72
C ALA A 187 -36.68 -29.87 -13.92
N PRO A 188 -37.26 -29.68 -15.12
CA PRO A 188 -38.63 -30.13 -15.39
C PRO A 188 -38.72 -31.62 -15.10
N GLY A 189 -39.73 -32.01 -14.32
CA GLY A 189 -39.88 -33.36 -13.81
C GLY A 189 -39.79 -34.42 -14.91
N VAL A 190 -38.72 -35.20 -14.88
CA VAL A 190 -38.71 -36.52 -15.48
C VAL A 190 -39.51 -37.41 -14.54
N GLN A 191 -40.76 -37.69 -14.91
CA GLN A 191 -41.55 -38.74 -14.25
C GLN A 191 -40.86 -40.08 -14.54
N VAL A 192 -40.13 -40.59 -13.55
CA VAL A 192 -39.66 -41.97 -13.54
C VAL A 192 -40.81 -42.86 -13.06
N ASP A 193 -41.29 -43.73 -13.96
CA ASP A 193 -42.26 -44.78 -13.68
C ASP A 193 -41.66 -45.82 -12.70
N PRO A 194 -42.27 -46.09 -11.54
CA PRO A 194 -41.78 -47.07 -10.57
C PRO A 194 -41.74 -48.53 -11.04
N ALA A 195 -42.31 -48.86 -12.21
CA ALA A 195 -42.52 -50.25 -12.64
C ALA A 195 -41.32 -50.97 -13.29
N GLN A 196 -40.14 -50.35 -13.41
CA GLN A 196 -39.01 -50.94 -14.17
C GLN A 196 -37.67 -51.08 -13.41
N LEU A 197 -37.67 -51.10 -12.08
CA LEU A 197 -36.44 -51.39 -11.33
C LEU A 197 -36.19 -52.91 -11.25
N PRO A 198 -35.05 -53.44 -11.75
CA PRO A 198 -34.69 -54.84 -11.57
C PRO A 198 -34.29 -55.09 -10.10
N PHE A 199 -35.12 -55.85 -9.41
CA PHE A 199 -34.84 -56.40 -8.08
C PHE A 199 -33.71 -57.43 -8.15
N ASN A 200 -32.62 -57.20 -7.44
CA ASN A 200 -31.73 -58.28 -7.01
C ASN A 200 -31.30 -58.00 -5.55
N GLN A 201 -31.89 -58.71 -4.59
CA GLN A 201 -31.54 -58.62 -3.17
C GLN A 201 -30.63 -59.78 -2.76
N PRO A 202 -29.58 -59.51 -1.96
CA PRO A 202 -29.11 -60.45 -0.96
C PRO A 202 -29.62 -60.05 0.44
N GLN A 203 -30.22 -61.03 1.10
CA GLN A 203 -30.69 -61.02 2.48
C GLN A 203 -29.50 -61.06 3.46
N TYR A 204 -29.39 -60.08 4.36
CA TYR A 204 -28.57 -60.20 5.57
C TYR A 204 -29.32 -59.71 6.81
N SER A 205 -29.16 -60.50 7.86
CA SER A 205 -29.80 -60.45 9.18
C SER A 205 -29.53 -59.17 9.97
N GLN A 206 -30.56 -58.76 10.71
CA GLN A 206 -30.55 -57.61 11.61
C GLN A 206 -29.67 -57.83 12.85
N GLN A 207 -28.80 -56.88 13.15
CA GLN A 207 -28.19 -56.69 14.47
C GLN A 207 -28.25 -55.17 14.79
N PRO A 208 -28.72 -54.77 15.99
CA PRO A 208 -28.93 -53.35 16.30
C PRO A 208 -27.59 -52.60 16.52
N PRO A 209 -27.46 -51.35 16.04
CA PRO A 209 -26.24 -50.57 16.25
C PRO A 209 -26.12 -50.05 17.69
N ALA A 210 -24.95 -50.28 18.29
CA ALA A 210 -24.50 -49.65 19.53
C ALA A 210 -24.09 -48.19 19.29
N GLN A 211 -24.35 -47.33 20.29
CA GLN A 211 -23.99 -45.91 20.29
C GLN A 211 -22.48 -45.68 20.15
N PRO A 212 -22.01 -44.73 19.32
CA PRO A 212 -20.64 -44.25 19.37
C PRO A 212 -20.45 -43.27 20.52
N GLY A 213 -19.59 -43.65 21.47
CA GLY A 213 -19.04 -42.77 22.50
C GLY A 213 -18.02 -41.78 21.94
N TYR A 214 -17.93 -40.64 22.62
CA TYR A 214 -17.01 -39.54 22.35
C TYR A 214 -15.54 -40.02 22.33
N GLY A 215 -14.87 -39.81 21.19
CA GLY A 215 -13.45 -40.07 20.99
C GLY A 215 -12.55 -38.99 21.60
N GLN A 216 -11.49 -39.46 22.26
CA GLN A 216 -10.45 -38.72 22.98
C GLN A 216 -9.48 -37.92 22.08
N TYR A 217 -8.92 -36.87 22.66
CA TYR A 217 -7.83 -36.04 22.12
C TYR A 217 -6.45 -36.72 22.27
N PRO A 218 -5.52 -36.59 21.32
CA PRO A 218 -4.12 -36.96 21.55
C PRO A 218 -3.36 -35.90 22.35
N GLN A 219 -2.76 -36.32 23.46
CA GLN A 219 -1.77 -35.60 24.25
C GLN A 219 -0.42 -35.54 23.53
N TYR A 220 0.16 -34.35 23.40
CA TYR A 220 1.57 -34.17 23.03
C TYR A 220 2.43 -34.14 24.30
N GLN A 221 3.37 -35.08 24.40
CA GLN A 221 4.36 -35.17 25.47
C GLN A 221 5.36 -34.02 25.39
N GLN A 222 5.49 -33.27 26.49
CA GLN A 222 6.62 -32.37 26.75
C GLN A 222 7.87 -33.20 27.06
N GLN A 223 8.95 -32.96 26.33
CA GLN A 223 10.29 -33.37 26.73
C GLN A 223 11.03 -32.17 27.33
N GLN A 224 11.40 -32.31 28.61
CA GLN A 224 12.20 -31.37 29.37
C GLN A 224 13.68 -31.44 28.95
N PRO A 225 14.42 -30.32 28.89
CA PRO A 225 15.88 -30.36 28.87
C PRO A 225 16.46 -30.47 30.30
N PRO A 226 17.52 -31.26 30.52
CA PRO A 226 18.17 -31.38 31.83
C PRO A 226 19.10 -30.21 32.14
N MET A 227 19.12 -29.80 33.41
CA MET A 227 20.11 -28.90 34.00
C MET A 227 21.48 -29.59 34.14
N GLN A 228 22.57 -28.85 33.93
CA GLN A 228 23.79 -29.03 34.73
C GLN A 228 24.66 -27.78 34.84
N GLN A 229 25.38 -27.75 35.95
CA GLN A 229 26.07 -26.65 36.64
C GLN A 229 27.36 -26.16 35.96
N GLY A 230 27.72 -24.89 36.23
CA GLY A 230 28.98 -24.62 36.92
C GLY A 230 30.19 -24.08 36.12
N TYR A 231 30.59 -22.87 36.52
CA TYR A 231 31.96 -22.32 36.57
C TYR A 231 32.74 -21.99 35.28
N GLY A 232 32.94 -20.68 35.07
CA GLY A 232 34.29 -20.10 34.95
C GLY A 232 34.88 -19.88 33.56
N GLN A 233 35.52 -18.72 33.44
CA GLN A 233 36.65 -18.36 32.57
C GLN A 233 36.36 -17.76 31.18
N GLN A 234 36.81 -16.51 31.08
CA GLN A 234 37.12 -15.74 29.87
C GLN A 234 38.22 -16.46 29.07
N HIS A 235 38.17 -16.38 27.74
CA HIS A 235 39.29 -16.08 26.82
C HIS A 235 38.82 -16.23 25.34
N PRO A 236 39.46 -15.52 24.38
CA PRO A 236 38.85 -15.11 23.12
C PRO A 236 38.99 -16.16 22.00
N MET A 237 38.05 -16.15 21.04
CA MET A 237 38.15 -16.95 19.82
C MET A 237 38.73 -16.16 18.63
N PRO A 238 39.41 -16.86 17.70
CA PRO A 238 40.37 -16.29 16.77
C PRO A 238 39.79 -15.81 15.44
N GLN A 239 40.56 -14.92 14.83
CA GLN A 239 40.45 -14.34 13.51
C GLN A 239 40.74 -15.39 12.40
N GLN A 240 39.80 -15.57 11.48
CA GLN A 240 40.01 -16.11 10.11
C GLN A 240 39.00 -15.36 9.22
N GLY A 241 39.32 -14.71 8.11
CA GLY A 241 40.46 -14.87 7.21
C GLY A 241 39.95 -15.32 5.85
N TYR A 242 40.08 -14.43 4.86
CA TYR A 242 40.03 -14.65 3.40
C TYR A 242 38.68 -14.46 2.66
N GLY A 243 38.56 -13.25 2.11
CA GLY A 243 37.77 -12.92 0.93
C GLY A 243 38.31 -11.64 0.30
N GLN A 244 39.36 -11.76 -0.52
CA GLN A 244 39.90 -10.63 -1.29
C GLN A 244 38.91 -10.24 -2.39
N GLN A 245 38.46 -8.99 -2.38
CA GLN A 245 37.81 -8.36 -3.52
C GLN A 245 38.70 -7.23 -4.03
N GLN A 246 39.01 -7.32 -5.33
CA GLN A 246 39.93 -6.48 -6.07
C GLN A 246 39.54 -5.00 -6.00
N GLN A 247 40.49 -4.17 -5.57
CA GLN A 247 40.40 -2.71 -5.63
C GLN A 247 40.42 -2.25 -7.09
N GLN A 248 39.36 -1.60 -7.52
CA GLN A 248 39.37 -0.80 -8.75
C GLN A 248 40.26 0.44 -8.54
N PRO A 249 41.14 0.80 -9.49
CA PRO A 249 41.94 2.01 -9.38
C PRO A 249 41.06 3.26 -9.45
N ALA A 250 41.29 4.19 -8.54
CA ALA A 250 40.62 5.48 -8.48
C ALA A 250 40.91 6.32 -9.73
N PRO A 251 39.94 7.08 -10.26
CA PRO A 251 40.18 8.00 -11.37
C PRO A 251 41.14 9.12 -10.94
N GLN A 252 42.22 9.31 -11.71
CA GLN A 252 43.19 10.39 -11.55
C GLN A 252 42.47 11.75 -11.67
N GLN A 253 42.57 12.56 -10.63
CA GLN A 253 42.11 13.96 -10.67
C GLN A 253 43.05 14.76 -11.57
N GLN A 254 42.53 15.29 -12.67
CA GLN A 254 43.23 16.28 -13.47
C GLN A 254 43.39 17.56 -12.64
N GLN A 255 44.63 17.95 -12.36
CA GLN A 255 44.94 19.23 -11.72
C GLN A 255 44.85 20.34 -12.77
N PHE A 256 44.05 21.36 -12.47
CA PHE A 256 43.90 22.56 -13.28
C PHE A 256 44.70 23.69 -12.63
N ASP A 257 45.34 24.52 -13.45
CA ASP A 257 46.01 25.73 -12.99
C ASP A 257 44.96 26.71 -12.40
N PRO A 258 45.13 27.17 -11.14
CA PRO A 258 44.13 28.01 -10.46
C PRO A 258 44.00 29.44 -11.00
N ILE A 259 44.88 29.88 -11.90
CA ILE A 259 44.83 31.21 -12.52
C ILE A 259 44.25 31.14 -13.94
N THR A 260 44.50 30.06 -14.67
CA THR A 260 44.16 29.96 -16.10
C THR A 260 43.15 28.87 -16.46
N GLY A 261 42.84 27.93 -15.56
CA GLY A 261 41.85 26.87 -15.79
C GLY A 261 42.26 25.81 -16.83
N ALA A 262 43.52 25.81 -17.26
CA ALA A 262 44.04 24.82 -18.21
C ALA A 262 44.48 23.53 -17.49
N PRO A 263 44.27 22.34 -18.09
CA PRO A 263 44.72 21.07 -17.54
C PRO A 263 46.26 20.95 -17.59
N ILE A 264 46.88 20.55 -16.49
CA ILE A 264 48.34 20.40 -16.38
C ILE A 264 48.73 18.95 -16.72
N GLY A 265 49.35 18.74 -17.89
CA GLY A 265 50.31 17.65 -18.12
C GLY A 265 49.80 16.38 -18.81
N GLY A 266 50.14 16.25 -20.10
CA GLY A 266 50.32 14.97 -20.80
C GLY A 266 51.63 15.00 -21.57
N VAL A 267 52.61 14.19 -21.17
CA VAL A 267 53.82 13.89 -21.96
C VAL A 267 53.75 12.41 -22.30
N TYR A 268 53.40 12.08 -23.54
CA TYR A 268 53.65 10.76 -24.12
C TYR A 268 54.75 10.91 -25.17
N GLY A 269 55.81 10.14 -24.96
CA GLY A 269 57.02 10.11 -25.78
C GLY A 269 56.83 9.38 -27.11
N LEU A 270 57.90 9.52 -27.90
CA LEU A 270 58.19 8.87 -29.18
C LEU A 270 58.07 7.33 -29.14
#